data_AF-A0A9N9SVW1-F1
#
_entry.id   AF-A0A9N9SVW1-F1
#
_cell.length_a   1.000
_cell.length_b   1.000
_cell.length_c   1.000
_cell.angle_alpha   90.00
_cell.angle_beta   90.00
_cell.angle_gamma   90.00
#
_symmetry.space_group_name_H-M   'P 1'
#
loop_
_entity.id
_entity.type
_entity.pdbx_description
1 polymer ?
#
loop_
_entity_poly.entity_id
_entity_poly.type
_entity_poly.pdbx_seq_one_letter_code
_entity_poly.pdbx_strand_id
1 'polypeptide(L)'
;MSTSDEPIFDNKDEEILYWKHLAAEYRQEAQRIQKESDEFIVESQQLDREYEATIDQDEKKIKELTLANNKAQNEIESLRNKLEQSNKEIGSLQNEVQNLKTEKLQMSQYIRDLEQKNDDLERARRIIEESIAGIETAFNSAVERNAILESEVDEKEGLKEKLQRLADETRDLKQELSVKEKERGPDNERILNGFQKTIMDSNRLKENETQTTPAKHDYQAPISPASRVMALNIVSDLIRKIGVSNILQTVVG
;
A
#
# COMPACT_ATOMS: atom_id res chain seq x y z
N MET A 1 -2.64 103.22 61.70
CA MET A 1 -3.62 103.14 62.81
C MET A 1 -3.11 102.00 63.67
N SER A 2 -2.50 102.24 64.83
CA SER A 2 -3.14 102.93 65.96
C SER A 2 -2.28 104.03 66.55
N THR A 3 -2.97 105.05 67.02
CA THR A 3 -2.51 106.11 67.91
C THR A 3 -1.89 105.49 69.16
N SER A 4 -0.61 105.76 69.40
CA SER A 4 0.00 105.52 70.72
C SER A 4 -0.65 106.49 71.70
N ASP A 5 -1.70 106.04 72.39
CA ASP A 5 -2.10 106.64 73.65
C ASP A 5 -0.99 106.28 74.65
N GLU A 6 -0.01 107.16 74.78
CA GLU A 6 0.96 107.07 75.86
C GLU A 6 0.21 107.26 77.19
N PRO A 7 0.29 106.27 78.10
CA PRO A 7 -0.43 106.34 79.35
C PRO A 7 0.06 107.54 80.19
N ILE A 8 -0.88 108.34 80.68
CA ILE A 8 -0.61 109.50 81.55
C ILE A 8 -0.70 109.02 83.00
N PHE A 9 0.31 109.33 83.81
CA PHE A 9 0.43 108.83 85.19
C PHE A 9 0.38 109.98 86.20
N ASP A 10 -0.29 109.76 87.33
CA ASP A 10 -0.44 110.78 88.38
C ASP A 10 0.81 110.89 89.28
N ASN A 11 1.62 109.83 89.33
CA ASN A 11 2.90 109.79 90.05
C ASN A 11 3.86 108.77 89.41
N LYS A 12 5.16 108.86 89.74
CA LYS A 12 6.20 107.98 89.19
C LYS A 12 6.02 106.50 89.60
N ASP A 13 5.37 106.22 90.72
CA ASP A 13 5.17 104.85 91.19
C ASP A 13 4.12 104.11 90.34
N GLU A 14 3.06 104.80 89.90
CA GLU A 14 2.06 104.28 88.97
C GLU A 14 2.65 104.01 87.57
N GLU A 15 3.51 104.90 87.08
CA GLU A 15 4.25 104.68 85.83
C GLU A 15 5.13 103.41 85.90
N ILE A 16 5.89 103.27 86.99
CA ILE A 16 6.74 102.09 87.22
C ILE A 16 5.90 100.81 87.31
N LEU A 17 4.77 100.85 88.00
CA LEU A 17 3.86 99.70 88.13
C LEU A 17 3.24 99.30 86.78
N TYR A 18 2.79 100.26 85.98
CA TYR A 18 2.25 100.01 84.64
C TYR A 18 3.29 99.34 83.74
N TRP A 19 4.48 99.92 83.61
CA TRP A 19 5.53 99.34 82.77
C TRP A 19 6.01 97.98 83.27
N LYS A 20 6.04 97.76 84.59
CA LYS A 20 6.35 96.46 85.18
C LYS A 20 5.27 95.41 84.86
N HIS A 21 4.00 95.78 84.90
CA HIS A 21 2.89 94.90 84.53
C HIS A 21 2.95 94.56 83.04
N LEU A 22 3.10 95.57 82.17
CA LEU A 22 3.18 95.39 80.73
C LEU A 22 4.39 94.55 80.32
N ALA A 23 5.55 94.74 80.95
CA ALA A 23 6.72 93.89 80.74
C ALA A 23 6.49 92.44 81.22
N ALA A 24 5.75 92.25 82.31
CA ALA A 24 5.38 90.93 82.79
C ALA A 24 4.39 90.22 81.83
N GLU A 25 3.40 90.95 81.30
CA GLU A 25 2.47 90.44 80.28
C GLU A 25 3.20 90.06 78.99
N TYR A 26 4.07 90.93 78.45
CA TYR A 26 4.85 90.59 77.26
C TYR A 26 5.79 89.40 77.50
N ARG A 27 6.36 89.29 78.70
CA ARG A 27 7.17 88.12 79.07
C ARG A 27 6.32 86.85 79.11
N GLN A 28 5.13 86.90 79.68
CA GLN A 28 4.21 85.77 79.72
C GLN A 28 3.76 85.37 78.31
N GLU A 29 3.46 86.35 77.46
CA GLU A 29 3.06 86.12 76.08
C GLU A 29 4.19 85.52 75.25
N ALA A 30 5.42 86.04 75.39
CA ALA A 30 6.59 85.46 74.74
C ALA A 30 6.83 84.01 75.19
N GLN A 31 6.62 83.71 76.48
CA GLN A 31 6.71 82.34 77.00
C GLN A 31 5.60 81.43 76.44
N ARG A 32 4.38 81.96 76.28
CA ARG A 32 3.26 81.23 75.69
C ARG A 32 3.52 80.90 74.22
N ILE A 33 3.92 81.89 73.42
CA ILE A 33 4.26 81.71 72.00
C ILE A 33 5.44 80.75 71.85
N GLN A 34 6.46 80.86 72.70
CA GLN A 34 7.59 79.92 72.67
C GLN A 34 7.12 78.48 72.90
N LYS A 35 6.25 78.26 73.89
CA LYS A 35 5.71 76.93 74.18
C LYS A 35 4.88 76.38 73.02
N GLU A 36 4.01 77.20 72.43
CA GLU A 36 3.22 76.83 71.25
C GLU A 36 4.10 76.50 70.04
N SER A 37 5.17 77.28 69.82
CA SER A 37 6.15 77.00 68.78
C SER A 37 6.90 75.69 69.02
N ASP A 38 7.29 75.41 70.27
CA ASP A 38 7.97 74.16 70.62
C ASP A 38 7.04 72.95 70.41
N GLU A 39 5.77 73.07 70.81
CA GLU A 39 4.73 72.04 70.57
C GLU A 39 4.52 71.81 69.06
N PHE A 40 4.42 72.88 68.25
CA PHE A 40 4.29 72.78 66.80
C PHE A 40 5.49 72.10 66.14
N ILE A 41 6.71 72.43 66.57
CA ILE A 41 7.93 71.79 66.05
C ILE A 41 7.91 70.29 66.36
N VAL A 42 7.51 69.90 67.57
CA VAL A 42 7.43 68.48 67.96
C VAL A 42 6.36 67.75 67.15
N GLU A 43 5.19 68.35 66.96
CA GLU A 43 4.10 67.76 66.16
C GLU A 43 4.51 67.59 64.70
N SER A 44 5.14 68.60 64.10
CA SER A 44 5.67 68.52 62.73
C SER A 44 6.70 67.40 62.59
N GLN A 45 7.63 67.28 63.54
CA GLN A 45 8.63 66.20 63.51
C GLN A 45 8.00 64.81 63.67
N GLN A 46 6.95 64.70 64.50
CA GLN A 46 6.23 63.44 64.67
C GLN A 46 5.50 63.05 63.38
N LEU A 47 4.85 64.01 62.72
CA LEU A 47 4.18 63.81 61.44
C LEU A 47 5.16 63.41 60.34
N ASP A 48 6.33 64.05 60.27
CA ASP A 48 7.38 63.70 59.30
C ASP A 48 7.85 62.25 59.48
N ARG A 49 8.04 61.80 60.74
CA ARG A 49 8.39 60.39 61.03
C ARG A 49 7.30 59.42 60.61
N GLU A 50 6.03 59.78 60.77
CA GLU A 50 4.90 58.96 60.34
C GLU A 50 4.83 58.84 58.82
N TYR A 51 5.11 59.94 58.09
CA TYR A 51 5.24 59.91 56.64
C TYR A 51 6.44 59.06 56.18
N GLU A 52 7.62 59.25 56.77
CA GLU A 52 8.80 58.44 56.46
C GLU A 52 8.55 56.95 56.70
N ALA A 53 7.91 56.59 57.82
CA ALA A 53 7.57 55.20 58.12
C ALA A 53 6.58 54.61 57.10
N THR A 54 5.62 55.40 56.63
CA THR A 54 4.65 54.97 55.61
C THR A 54 5.33 54.78 54.25
N ILE A 55 6.18 55.73 53.85
CA ILE A 55 6.96 55.65 52.61
C ILE A 55 7.84 54.41 52.62
N ASP A 56 8.56 54.14 53.72
CA ASP A 56 9.41 52.97 53.88
C ASP A 56 8.62 51.64 53.75
N GLN A 57 7.41 51.59 54.31
CA GLN A 57 6.53 50.43 54.20
C GLN A 57 6.05 50.22 52.77
N ASP A 58 5.63 51.29 52.09
CA ASP A 58 5.17 51.24 50.72
C ASP A 58 6.30 50.87 49.76
N GLU A 59 7.51 51.41 49.95
CA GLU A 59 8.69 51.02 49.17
C GLU A 59 9.04 49.54 49.33
N LYS A 60 8.98 49.01 50.55
CA LYS A 60 9.18 47.57 50.81
C LYS A 60 8.14 46.74 50.08
N LYS A 61 6.87 47.13 50.17
CA LYS A 61 5.76 46.46 49.50
C LYS A 61 5.90 46.49 47.98
N ILE A 62 6.31 47.62 47.41
CA ILE A 62 6.57 47.75 45.97
C ILE A 62 7.69 46.77 45.57
N LYS A 63 8.82 46.76 46.31
CA LYS A 63 9.94 45.85 46.04
C LYS A 63 9.50 44.38 46.08
N GLU A 64 8.73 43.98 47.09
CA GLU A 64 8.19 42.61 47.22
C GLU A 64 7.26 42.24 46.06
N LEU A 65 6.32 43.13 45.72
CA LEU A 65 5.40 42.92 44.59
C LEU A 65 6.14 42.84 43.25
N THR A 66 7.17 43.66 43.05
CA THR A 66 8.01 43.60 41.85
C THR A 66 8.74 42.26 41.75
N LEU A 67 9.34 41.78 42.85
CA LEU A 67 10.00 40.47 42.87
C LEU A 67 9.02 39.32 42.59
N ALA A 68 7.83 39.36 43.19
CA ALA A 68 6.78 38.38 42.95
C ALA A 68 6.31 38.38 41.50
N ASN A 69 6.12 39.57 40.90
CA ASN A 69 5.73 39.73 39.50
C ASN A 69 6.80 39.17 38.56
N ASN A 70 8.07 39.51 38.78
CA ASN A 70 9.18 38.98 37.98
C ASN A 70 9.26 37.45 38.06
N LYS A 71 9.05 36.87 39.26
CA LYS A 71 9.01 35.41 39.43
C LYS A 71 7.86 34.78 38.66
N ALA A 72 6.67 35.36 38.74
CA ALA A 72 5.50 34.88 38.01
C ALA A 72 5.70 34.99 36.48
N GLN A 73 6.32 36.06 36.00
CA GLN A 73 6.65 36.24 34.58
C GLN A 73 7.61 35.15 34.09
N ASN A 74 8.68 34.87 34.83
CA ASN A 74 9.63 33.81 34.49
C ASN A 74 8.97 32.42 34.48
N GLU A 75 8.05 32.15 35.41
CA GLU A 75 7.30 30.90 35.44
C GLU A 75 6.37 30.76 34.23
N ILE A 76 5.66 31.84 33.85
CA ILE A 76 4.83 31.88 32.65
C ILE A 76 5.66 31.61 31.40
N GLU A 77 6.83 32.23 31.26
CA GLU A 77 7.72 32.01 30.12
C GLU A 77 8.23 30.56 30.08
N SER A 78 8.63 30.00 31.22
CA SER A 78 9.03 28.59 31.32
C SER A 78 7.90 27.63 30.89
N LEU A 79 6.67 27.88 31.34
CA LEU A 79 5.50 27.07 30.98
C LEU A 79 5.15 27.21 29.50
N ARG A 80 5.26 28.41 28.92
CA ARG A 80 5.08 28.64 27.48
C ARG A 80 6.09 27.85 26.66
N ASN A 81 7.37 27.86 27.03
CA ASN A 81 8.42 27.11 26.35
C ASN A 81 8.16 25.59 26.41
N LYS A 82 7.75 25.08 27.58
CA LYS A 82 7.37 23.66 27.73
C LYS A 82 6.17 23.28 26.88
N LEU A 83 5.16 24.17 26.81
CA LEU A 83 3.97 23.95 25.99
C LEU A 83 4.32 23.94 24.50
N GLU A 84 5.16 24.86 24.04
CA GLU A 84 5.61 24.90 22.64
C GLU A 84 6.40 23.63 22.28
N GLN A 85 7.31 23.18 23.15
CA GLN A 85 8.06 21.96 22.95
C GLN A 85 7.15 20.73 22.89
N SER A 86 6.20 20.61 23.82
CA SER A 86 5.20 19.53 23.83
C SER A 86 4.36 19.54 22.54
N ASN A 87 3.93 20.71 22.07
CA ASN A 87 3.18 20.82 20.81
C ASN A 87 4.01 20.38 19.58
N LYS A 88 5.31 20.68 19.55
CA LYS A 88 6.21 20.20 18.49
C LYS A 88 6.33 18.67 18.51
N GLU A 89 6.49 18.09 19.70
CA GLU A 89 6.55 16.63 19.88
C GLU A 89 5.24 15.96 19.47
N ILE A 90 4.10 16.50 19.89
CA ILE A 90 2.77 16.04 19.48
C ILE A 90 2.62 16.08 17.95
N GLY A 91 3.05 17.18 17.30
CA GLY A 91 3.02 17.29 15.84
C GLY A 91 3.90 16.24 15.15
N SER A 92 5.09 15.97 15.68
CA SER A 92 5.99 14.92 15.16
C SER A 92 5.36 13.53 15.27
N LEU A 93 4.82 13.20 16.44
CA LEU A 93 4.15 11.91 16.68
C LEU A 93 2.89 11.74 15.82
N GLN A 94 2.12 12.82 15.61
CA GLN A 94 0.97 12.78 14.71
C GLN A 94 1.38 12.48 13.27
N ASN A 95 2.46 13.08 12.77
CA ASN A 95 2.99 12.79 11.45
C ASN A 95 3.47 11.34 11.32
N GLU A 96 4.19 10.82 12.31
CA GLU A 96 4.63 9.44 12.33
C GLU A 96 3.45 8.46 12.31
N VAL A 97 2.40 8.72 13.11
CA VAL A 97 1.17 7.92 13.09
C VAL A 97 0.49 7.93 11.72
N GLN A 98 0.46 9.07 11.01
CA GLN A 98 -0.10 9.13 9.65
C GLN A 98 0.76 8.36 8.64
N ASN A 99 2.07 8.44 8.76
CA ASN A 99 3.00 7.68 7.92
C ASN A 99 2.80 6.17 8.12
N LEU A 100 2.77 5.69 9.37
CA LEU A 100 2.54 4.28 9.69
C LEU A 100 1.17 3.77 9.19
N LYS A 101 0.13 4.61 9.25
CA LYS A 101 -1.18 4.25 8.69
C LYS A 101 -1.13 4.10 7.17
N THR A 102 -0.43 5.00 6.49
CA THR A 102 -0.23 4.96 5.04
C THR A 102 0.56 3.71 4.64
N GLU A 103 1.66 3.44 5.34
CA GLU A 103 2.50 2.26 5.09
C GLU A 103 1.74 0.97 5.33
N LYS A 104 0.96 0.88 6.43
CA LYS A 104 0.08 -0.26 6.69
C LYS A 104 -0.90 -0.50 5.54
N LEU A 105 -1.51 0.56 5.00
CA LEU A 105 -2.45 0.46 3.88
C LEU A 105 -1.75 -0.06 2.62
N GLN A 106 -0.57 0.46 2.32
CA GLN A 106 0.25 0.03 1.19
C GLN A 106 0.66 -1.45 1.33
N MET A 107 1.13 -1.87 2.50
CA MET A 107 1.45 -3.29 2.76
C MET A 107 0.21 -4.18 2.60
N SER A 108 -0.95 -3.75 3.09
CA SER A 108 -2.20 -4.52 2.96
C SER A 108 -2.68 -4.63 1.51
N GLN A 109 -2.35 -3.65 0.67
CA GLN A 109 -2.60 -3.73 -0.77
C GLN A 109 -1.61 -4.66 -1.44
N TYR A 110 -0.32 -4.56 -1.10
CA TYR A 110 0.73 -5.42 -1.62
C TYR A 110 0.50 -6.90 -1.30
N ILE A 111 0.03 -7.23 -0.08
CA ILE A 111 -0.34 -8.59 0.30
C ILE A 111 -1.44 -9.13 -0.62
N ARG A 112 -2.51 -8.35 -0.86
CA ARG A 112 -3.59 -8.76 -1.77
C ARG A 112 -3.10 -8.98 -3.19
N ASP A 113 -2.19 -8.14 -3.69
CA ASP A 113 -1.60 -8.30 -5.02
C ASP A 113 -0.74 -9.58 -5.10
N LEU A 114 -0.04 -9.94 -4.02
CA LEU A 114 0.73 -11.19 -3.94
C LEU A 114 -0.18 -12.41 -3.87
N GLU A 115 -1.26 -12.35 -3.09
CA GLU A 115 -2.28 -13.41 -3.02
C GLU A 115 -2.89 -13.66 -4.40
N GLN A 116 -3.29 -12.60 -5.11
CA GLN A 116 -3.82 -12.73 -6.47
C GLN A 116 -2.82 -13.38 -7.44
N LYS A 117 -1.55 -12.97 -7.40
CA LYS A 117 -0.51 -13.57 -8.24
C LYS A 117 -0.28 -15.05 -7.89
N ASN A 118 -0.37 -15.40 -6.62
CA ASN A 118 -0.26 -16.79 -6.19
C ASN A 118 -1.42 -17.64 -6.74
N ASP A 119 -2.65 -17.14 -6.64
CA ASP A 119 -3.83 -17.80 -7.22
C ASP A 119 -3.70 -18.00 -8.74
N ASP A 120 -3.20 -16.98 -9.46
CA ASP A 120 -2.95 -17.06 -10.90
C ASP A 120 -1.87 -18.10 -11.24
N LEU A 121 -0.80 -18.19 -10.43
CA LEU A 121 0.25 -19.19 -10.58
C LEU A 121 -0.26 -20.61 -10.32
N GLU A 122 -1.07 -20.80 -9.27
CA GLU A 122 -1.70 -22.09 -8.97
C GLU A 122 -2.65 -22.52 -10.09
N ARG A 123 -3.42 -21.59 -10.66
CA ARG A 123 -4.27 -21.87 -11.82
C ARG A 123 -3.44 -22.29 -13.03
N ALA A 124 -2.37 -21.55 -13.34
CA ALA A 124 -1.48 -21.88 -14.46
C ALA A 124 -0.85 -23.27 -14.27
N ARG A 125 -0.42 -23.58 -13.04
CA ARG A 125 0.09 -24.90 -12.69
C ARG A 125 -0.92 -26.02 -12.96
N ARG A 126 -2.18 -25.87 -12.54
CA ARG A 126 -3.23 -26.87 -12.79
C ARG A 126 -3.48 -27.09 -14.28
N ILE A 127 -3.48 -26.03 -15.09
CA ILE A 127 -3.63 -26.13 -16.55
C ILE A 127 -2.46 -26.91 -17.17
N ILE A 128 -1.23 -26.66 -16.70
CA ILE A 128 -0.04 -27.37 -17.18
C ILE A 128 -0.09 -28.84 -16.77
N GLU A 129 -0.45 -29.14 -15.51
CA GLU A 129 -0.59 -30.53 -15.02
C GLU A 129 -1.63 -31.31 -15.85
N GLU A 130 -2.77 -30.72 -16.17
CA GLU A 130 -3.79 -31.34 -17.05
C GLU A 130 -3.26 -31.55 -18.48
N SER A 131 -2.54 -30.56 -19.03
CA SER A 131 -1.91 -30.68 -20.36
C SER A 131 -0.90 -31.81 -20.41
N ILE A 132 -0.08 -31.97 -19.35
CA ILE A 132 0.88 -33.08 -19.23
C ILE A 132 0.12 -34.41 -19.19
N ALA A 133 -0.91 -34.55 -18.35
CA ALA A 133 -1.71 -35.77 -18.28
C ALA A 133 -2.36 -36.14 -19.63
N GLY A 134 -2.82 -35.14 -20.39
CA GLY A 134 -3.31 -35.33 -21.75
C GLY A 134 -2.24 -35.84 -22.72
N ILE A 135 -1.03 -35.29 -22.66
CA ILE A 135 0.13 -35.74 -23.46
C ILE A 135 0.53 -37.17 -23.08
N GLU A 136 0.58 -37.50 -21.80
CA GLU A 136 0.90 -38.84 -21.31
C GLU A 136 -0.11 -39.87 -21.82
N THR A 137 -1.40 -39.53 -21.78
CA THR A 137 -2.46 -40.39 -22.31
C THR A 137 -2.29 -40.62 -23.82
N ALA A 138 -2.08 -39.54 -24.59
CA ALA A 138 -1.88 -39.62 -26.03
C ALA A 138 -0.61 -40.42 -26.39
N PHE A 139 0.44 -40.28 -25.60
CA PHE A 139 1.68 -41.03 -25.74
C PHE A 139 1.45 -42.52 -25.49
N ASN A 140 0.77 -42.90 -24.40
CA ASN A 140 0.46 -44.29 -24.10
C ASN A 140 -0.38 -44.94 -25.21
N SER A 141 -1.40 -44.25 -25.73
CA SER A 141 -2.18 -44.75 -26.88
C SER A 141 -1.35 -44.87 -28.17
N ALA A 142 -0.31 -44.05 -28.35
CA ALA A 142 0.61 -44.23 -29.48
C ALA A 142 1.52 -45.45 -29.29
N VAL A 143 2.00 -45.69 -28.07
CA VAL A 143 2.78 -46.89 -27.71
C VAL A 143 1.96 -48.16 -27.93
N GLU A 144 0.71 -48.21 -27.45
CA GLU A 144 -0.18 -49.36 -27.64
C GLU A 144 -0.43 -49.64 -29.14
N ARG A 145 -0.69 -48.61 -29.94
CA ARG A 145 -0.85 -48.76 -31.39
C ARG A 145 0.40 -49.26 -32.07
N ASN A 146 1.58 -48.77 -31.69
CA ASN A 146 2.84 -49.27 -32.23
C ASN A 146 3.08 -50.74 -31.87
N ALA A 147 2.75 -51.18 -30.65
CA ALA A 147 2.86 -52.58 -30.26
C ALA A 147 1.94 -53.49 -31.10
N ILE A 148 0.72 -53.05 -31.41
CA ILE A 148 -0.19 -53.78 -32.31
C ILE A 148 0.41 -53.86 -33.72
N LEU A 149 0.91 -52.74 -34.26
CA LEU A 149 1.53 -52.70 -35.58
C LEU A 149 2.78 -53.59 -35.66
N GLU A 150 3.61 -53.64 -34.62
CA GLU A 150 4.75 -54.56 -34.53
C GLU A 150 4.27 -56.01 -34.63
N SER A 151 3.23 -56.39 -33.89
CA SER A 151 2.64 -57.75 -33.99
C SER A 151 2.06 -58.05 -35.38
N GLU A 152 1.42 -57.08 -36.04
CA GLU A 152 0.90 -57.25 -37.41
C GLU A 152 2.04 -57.43 -38.42
N VAL A 153 3.15 -56.73 -38.23
CA VAL A 153 4.37 -56.90 -39.05
C VAL A 153 4.96 -58.30 -38.85
N ASP A 154 5.07 -58.76 -37.60
CA ASP A 154 5.56 -60.11 -37.28
C ASP A 154 4.67 -61.20 -37.90
N GLU A 155 3.33 -61.07 -37.81
CA GLU A 155 2.40 -62.02 -38.44
C GLU A 155 2.58 -62.04 -39.96
N LYS A 156 2.71 -60.87 -40.58
CA LYS A 156 2.96 -60.74 -42.02
C LYS A 156 4.28 -61.40 -42.43
N GLU A 157 5.33 -61.28 -41.63
CA GLU A 157 6.60 -61.98 -41.87
C GLU A 157 6.43 -63.50 -41.76
N GLY A 158 5.76 -64.00 -40.73
CA GLY A 158 5.45 -65.42 -40.58
C GLY A 158 4.59 -65.99 -41.74
N LEU A 159 3.64 -65.22 -42.26
CA LEU A 159 2.85 -65.60 -43.43
C LEU A 159 3.70 -65.64 -44.71
N LYS A 160 4.63 -64.70 -44.89
CA LYS A 160 5.57 -64.73 -46.02
C LYS A 160 6.45 -65.99 -45.98
N GLU A 161 6.94 -66.39 -44.80
CA GLU A 161 7.70 -67.64 -44.67
C GLU A 161 6.88 -68.87 -45.06
N LYS A 162 5.62 -68.95 -44.60
CA LYS A 162 4.70 -70.05 -44.97
C LYS A 162 4.44 -70.08 -46.48
N LEU A 163 4.20 -68.92 -47.07
CA LEU A 163 4.00 -68.79 -48.52
C LEU A 163 5.25 -69.25 -49.29
N GLN A 164 6.44 -68.88 -48.83
CA GLN A 164 7.70 -69.31 -49.44
C GLN A 164 7.85 -70.83 -49.38
N ARG A 165 7.60 -71.45 -48.22
CA ARG A 165 7.63 -72.92 -48.07
C ARG A 165 6.64 -73.62 -49.00
N LEU A 166 5.40 -73.14 -49.09
CA LEU A 166 4.40 -73.68 -50.01
C LEU A 166 4.79 -73.49 -51.48
N ALA A 167 5.42 -72.38 -51.83
CA ALA A 167 5.93 -72.13 -53.17
C ALA A 167 7.05 -73.11 -53.53
N ASP A 168 7.96 -73.39 -52.59
CA ASP A 168 9.02 -74.39 -52.75
C ASP A 168 8.43 -75.80 -52.88
N GLU A 169 7.48 -76.19 -52.03
CA GLU A 169 6.77 -77.49 -52.13
C GLU A 169 6.00 -77.62 -53.46
N THR A 170 5.33 -76.55 -53.91
CA THR A 170 4.66 -76.52 -55.22
C THR A 170 5.67 -76.68 -56.36
N ARG A 171 6.86 -76.09 -56.22
CA ARG A 171 7.94 -76.24 -57.20
C ARG A 171 8.45 -77.68 -57.24
N ASP A 172 8.67 -78.29 -56.08
CA ASP A 172 9.13 -79.66 -55.95
C ASP A 172 8.10 -80.66 -56.51
N LEU A 173 6.81 -80.51 -56.16
CA LEU A 173 5.72 -81.33 -56.71
C LEU A 173 5.57 -81.19 -58.23
N LYS A 174 5.72 -79.97 -58.78
CA LYS A 174 5.75 -79.77 -60.24
C LYS A 174 6.93 -80.48 -60.89
N GLN A 175 8.09 -80.46 -60.23
CA GLN A 175 9.27 -81.19 -60.69
C GLN A 175 9.04 -82.71 -60.65
N GLU A 176 8.44 -83.25 -59.59
CA GLU A 176 8.04 -84.66 -59.50
C GLU A 176 7.04 -85.06 -60.59
N LEU A 177 6.02 -84.23 -60.86
CA LEU A 177 5.07 -84.44 -61.95
C LEU A 177 5.76 -84.46 -63.31
N SER A 178 6.66 -83.51 -63.57
CA SER A 178 7.42 -83.45 -64.83
C SER A 178 8.33 -84.68 -65.03
N VAL A 179 8.90 -85.21 -63.94
CA VAL A 179 9.65 -86.48 -63.97
C VAL A 179 8.71 -87.65 -64.27
N LYS A 180 7.55 -87.74 -63.60
CA LYS A 180 6.53 -88.77 -63.89
C LYS A 180 5.98 -88.71 -65.31
N GLU A 181 5.82 -87.51 -65.88
CA GLU A 181 5.45 -87.32 -67.29
C GLU A 181 6.56 -87.79 -68.24
N LYS A 182 7.84 -87.67 -67.88
CA LYS A 182 8.96 -88.23 -68.65
C LYS A 182 9.12 -89.75 -68.47
N GLU A 183 8.67 -90.32 -67.35
CA GLU A 183 8.63 -91.76 -67.12
C GLU A 183 7.43 -92.46 -67.79
N ARG A 184 6.38 -91.71 -68.18
CA ARG A 184 5.31 -92.21 -69.06
C ARG A 184 5.70 -91.96 -70.52
N GLY A 185 6.05 -93.04 -71.23
CA GLY A 185 6.11 -93.02 -72.70
C GLY A 185 4.77 -92.59 -73.34
N PRO A 186 4.76 -92.21 -74.63
CA PRO A 186 3.59 -91.60 -75.25
C PRO A 186 2.52 -92.68 -75.47
N ASP A 187 1.33 -92.51 -74.90
CA ASP A 187 0.08 -92.98 -75.51
C ASP A 187 -1.19 -92.47 -74.80
N ASN A 188 -2.14 -92.12 -75.68
CA ASN A 188 -3.60 -92.03 -75.54
C ASN A 188 -4.28 -90.74 -75.03
N GLU A 189 -4.91 -90.09 -76.02
CA GLU A 189 -6.05 -89.17 -75.93
C GLU A 189 -7.38 -89.85 -75.50
N ARG A 190 -8.36 -88.97 -75.18
CA ARG A 190 -9.84 -89.11 -75.07
C ARG A 190 -10.41 -89.26 -73.65
N ILE A 191 -11.00 -88.22 -73.04
CA ILE A 191 -12.30 -87.53 -73.30
C ILE A 191 -13.54 -88.34 -72.80
N LEU A 192 -14.33 -87.80 -71.84
CA LEU A 192 -15.69 -87.22 -72.03
C LEU A 192 -16.56 -87.13 -70.72
N ASN A 193 -16.99 -85.90 -70.40
CA ASN A 193 -18.28 -85.36 -69.90
C ASN A 193 -19.15 -85.97 -68.77
N GLY A 194 -19.78 -85.04 -68.02
CA GLY A 194 -21.19 -85.18 -67.60
C GLY A 194 -21.76 -84.10 -66.66
N PHE A 195 -22.51 -83.12 -67.22
CA PHE A 195 -23.81 -82.53 -66.77
C PHE A 195 -24.00 -81.97 -65.32
N GLN A 196 -24.78 -80.92 -64.99
CA GLN A 196 -25.52 -79.81 -65.63
C GLN A 196 -26.19 -78.99 -64.50
N LYS A 197 -26.48 -77.70 -64.76
CA LYS A 197 -27.68 -76.90 -64.36
C LYS A 197 -27.56 -75.77 -63.31
N THR A 198 -28.29 -74.72 -63.67
CA THR A 198 -28.44 -73.30 -63.29
C THR A 198 -29.02 -73.00 -61.89
N ILE A 199 -28.80 -71.77 -61.40
CA ILE A 199 -29.83 -70.74 -61.07
C ILE A 199 -29.18 -69.39 -60.65
N MET A 200 -29.78 -68.29 -61.13
CA MET A 200 -29.49 -66.88 -60.85
C MET A 200 -29.87 -66.48 -59.41
N ASP A 201 -29.25 -65.45 -58.81
CA ASP A 201 -29.99 -64.18 -58.55
C ASP A 201 -29.14 -62.96 -58.13
N SER A 202 -29.56 -61.84 -58.70
CA SER A 202 -29.52 -60.41 -58.33
C SER A 202 -28.72 -59.91 -57.12
N ASN A 203 -27.73 -59.05 -57.40
CA ASN A 203 -27.74 -57.61 -57.07
C ASN A 203 -26.31 -57.06 -57.04
N ARG A 204 -25.96 -56.17 -57.97
CA ARG A 204 -25.15 -55.01 -57.60
C ARG A 204 -25.24 -53.89 -58.63
N LEU A 205 -25.69 -52.76 -58.11
CA LEU A 205 -25.97 -51.49 -58.77
C LEU A 205 -24.71 -50.88 -59.39
N LYS A 206 -24.99 -50.02 -60.37
CA LYS A 206 -24.04 -49.20 -61.12
C LYS A 206 -23.29 -48.18 -60.24
N GLU A 207 -22.17 -47.77 -60.79
CA GLU A 207 -21.33 -46.61 -60.48
C GLU A 207 -22.09 -45.39 -59.94
N ASN A 208 -21.44 -44.67 -59.03
CA ASN A 208 -21.28 -43.23 -59.19
C ASN A 208 -19.95 -42.80 -58.56
N GLU A 209 -19.19 -42.08 -59.38
CA GLU A 209 -18.00 -41.33 -58.99
C GLU A 209 -18.34 -40.36 -57.86
N THR A 210 -17.47 -40.26 -56.85
CA THR A 210 -17.35 -39.03 -56.07
C THR A 210 -15.89 -38.87 -55.67
N GLN A 211 -15.27 -37.86 -56.29
CA GLN A 211 -14.04 -37.23 -55.82
C GLN A 211 -14.10 -36.96 -54.32
N THR A 212 -13.13 -37.46 -53.56
CA THR A 212 -12.72 -36.77 -52.34
C THR A 212 -11.19 -36.79 -52.25
N THR A 213 -10.64 -35.60 -52.31
CA THR A 213 -9.25 -35.24 -52.02
C THR A 213 -8.93 -35.46 -50.54
N PRO A 214 -7.65 -35.64 -50.16
CA PRO A 214 -7.26 -35.67 -48.75
C PRO A 214 -7.33 -34.25 -48.18
N ALA A 215 -8.39 -33.95 -47.43
CA ALA A 215 -8.47 -32.72 -46.66
C ALA A 215 -7.49 -32.81 -45.47
N LYS A 216 -6.47 -31.96 -45.50
CA LYS A 216 -5.67 -31.60 -44.32
C LYS A 216 -6.62 -30.99 -43.30
N HIS A 217 -6.70 -31.62 -42.12
CA HIS A 217 -7.51 -31.11 -41.02
C HIS A 217 -6.67 -30.07 -40.25
N ASP A 218 -6.62 -28.84 -40.76
CA ASP A 218 -6.20 -27.68 -39.97
C ASP A 218 -7.35 -27.30 -39.03
N TYR A 219 -7.21 -27.63 -37.75
CA TYR A 219 -8.07 -27.07 -36.71
C TYR A 219 -7.60 -25.66 -36.37
N GLN A 220 -8.12 -24.67 -37.11
CA GLN A 220 -8.28 -23.31 -36.60
C GLN A 220 -9.76 -22.97 -36.59
N ALA A 221 -10.37 -23.08 -35.41
CA ALA A 221 -11.72 -22.58 -35.19
C ALA A 221 -11.74 -21.06 -35.44
N PRO A 222 -12.65 -20.52 -36.27
CA PRO A 222 -12.77 -19.09 -36.44
C PRO A 222 -13.26 -18.48 -35.13
N ILE A 223 -12.36 -17.74 -34.48
CA ILE A 223 -12.62 -16.97 -33.27
C ILE A 223 -13.88 -16.13 -33.52
N SER A 224 -14.89 -16.27 -32.66
CA SER A 224 -16.13 -15.48 -32.72
C SER A 224 -15.81 -13.98 -32.84
N PRO A 225 -16.55 -13.19 -33.64
CA PRO A 225 -16.39 -11.74 -33.71
C PRO A 225 -16.29 -11.07 -32.32
N ALA A 226 -17.03 -11.58 -31.33
CA ALA A 226 -16.98 -11.09 -29.95
C ALA A 226 -15.62 -11.34 -29.27
N SER A 227 -15.03 -12.52 -29.50
CA SER A 227 -13.72 -12.90 -28.95
C SER A 227 -12.57 -12.13 -29.62
N ARG A 228 -12.71 -11.78 -30.92
CA ARG A 228 -11.77 -10.88 -31.60
C ARG A 228 -11.82 -9.45 -31.05
N VAL A 229 -13.01 -8.91 -30.82
CA VAL A 229 -13.18 -7.57 -30.24
C VAL A 229 -12.63 -7.51 -28.81
N MET A 230 -12.85 -8.54 -28.00
CA MET A 230 -12.28 -8.65 -26.66
C MET A 230 -10.75 -8.69 -26.67
N ALA A 231 -10.15 -9.48 -27.57
CA ALA A 231 -8.70 -9.53 -27.73
C ALA A 231 -8.11 -8.17 -28.17
N LEU A 232 -8.76 -7.46 -29.10
CA LEU A 232 -8.33 -6.13 -29.54
C LEU A 232 -8.44 -5.09 -28.43
N ASN A 233 -9.45 -5.16 -27.57
CA ASN A 233 -9.59 -4.26 -26.41
C ASN A 233 -8.48 -4.50 -25.38
N ILE A 234 -8.18 -5.77 -25.07
CA ILE A 234 -7.09 -6.13 -24.15
C ILE A 234 -5.74 -5.66 -24.68
N VAL A 235 -5.47 -5.87 -25.98
CA VAL A 235 -4.23 -5.41 -26.62
C VAL A 235 -4.14 -3.88 -26.65
N SER A 236 -5.26 -3.19 -26.90
CA SER A 236 -5.32 -1.73 -26.88
C SER A 236 -5.06 -1.15 -25.48
N ASP A 237 -5.61 -1.77 -24.43
CA ASP A 237 -5.37 -1.38 -23.05
C ASP A 237 -3.92 -1.64 -22.63
N LEU A 238 -3.32 -2.75 -23.08
CA LEU A 238 -1.92 -3.05 -22.81
C LEU A 238 -0.98 -2.04 -23.47
N ILE A 239 -1.22 -1.69 -24.74
CA ILE A 239 -0.45 -0.65 -25.45
C ILE A 239 -0.60 0.71 -24.76
N ARG A 240 -1.81 1.07 -24.33
CA ARG A 240 -2.04 2.33 -23.60
C ARG A 240 -1.29 2.35 -22.27
N LYS A 241 -1.29 1.23 -21.53
CA LYS A 241 -0.62 1.12 -20.22
C LYS A 241 0.91 1.14 -20.36
N ILE A 242 1.46 0.48 -21.37
CA ILE A 242 2.90 0.51 -21.67
C ILE A 242 3.34 1.89 -22.19
N GLY A 243 2.55 2.52 -23.04
CA GLY A 243 2.81 3.87 -23.55
C GLY A 243 2.84 4.93 -22.45
N VAL A 244 1.89 4.86 -21.51
CA VAL A 244 1.86 5.77 -20.34
C VAL A 244 3.03 5.49 -19.39
N SER A 245 3.41 4.22 -19.20
CA SER A 245 4.57 3.85 -18.37
C SER A 245 5.90 4.36 -18.94
N ASN A 246 6.09 4.28 -20.26
CA ASN A 246 7.33 4.77 -20.90
C ASN A 246 7.42 6.31 -20.92
N ILE A 247 6.29 7.03 -21.04
CA ILE A 247 6.26 8.49 -20.95
C ILE A 247 6.56 8.95 -19.52
N LEU A 248 6.01 8.29 -18.50
CA LEU A 248 6.31 8.59 -17.10
C LEU A 248 7.78 8.33 -16.73
N GLN A 249 8.41 7.33 -17.34
CA GLN A 249 9.81 7.00 -17.06
C GLN A 249 10.80 7.96 -17.74
N THR A 250 10.39 8.66 -18.82
CA THR A 250 11.23 9.62 -19.55
C THR A 250 11.11 11.04 -18.99
N VAL A 251 10.06 11.35 -18.21
CA VAL A 251 9.84 12.68 -17.60
C VAL A 251 10.41 12.78 -16.17
N VAL A 252 10.83 11.65 -15.57
CA VAL A 252 11.30 11.57 -14.18
C VAL A 252 12.80 11.18 -14.07
N GLY A 253 13.53 11.09 -15.19
CA GLY A 253 14.99 10.97 -15.23
C GLY A 253 15.62 12.21 -15.86
#